data_AF-A0A352N5Y0-F1
#
_entry.id   AF-A0A352N5Y0-F1
#
_cell.length_a   1.000
_cell.length_b   1.000
_cell.length_c   1.000
_cell.angle_alpha   90.00
_cell.angle_beta   90.00
_cell.angle_gamma   90.00
#
_symmetry.space_group_name_H-M   'P 1'
#
loop_
_entity.id
_entity.type
_entity.pdbx_description
1 polymer ?
#
loop_
_entity_poly.entity_id
_entity_poly.type
_entity_poly.pdbx_seq_one_letter_code
_entity_poly.pdbx_strand_id
1 'polypeptide(L)'
;MRPILLIEEIIQKLRTRQARPSIFTPVSGVEGRTCPTGILSFAIVFSILFVFSTVLFAAEEDDFLKPVGKPPKAKADRQQAGEALPPLPLPATPLRRSEKKSPPSPATLIGKVVWGGYLDHKWEDGQVSRVFDWNMVPADCQRILGMARDHLGMEYKVETVNLSSFDSTPAQIPVLFFSGGRSLNFTDEERAKLRRYMLAGGMLWFDSVVGSPYFYKSALKELATIIPESPARRLPLDQPVFHMLKDTVKVNIKTKNEVEPVLEGVYIGSRLAAVISPYGMGVGWDRTSPELIAKADYYDPGSADIMGLNLLAYAVGWFQVGKSHSRIDIYGQNDLVDDSDPVVFPQIRTDGVWNTEPGAGNRLMRFVSRNTNVKVNYISKAVVLGKDPVDAYPFLFLSGITVFRLSDSEKNALKEYLSHGGYLLASNSLGLSEFDSAFRGNIAAMYPDAKFERIPMDSPIFQKGPYKIDVVEYSPETKAKFQIVKAAYLEGLKINGEYKIIYSPVDIAAGWQGDKHPLSCMYMPDDALKLGANLVSFFMTH
;
A
#
# COMPACT_ATOMS: atom_id res chain seq x y z
N MET A 1 -44.71 20.94 20.14
CA MET A 1 -45.43 19.80 19.54
C MET A 1 -44.39 18.84 18.96
N ARG A 2 -44.58 17.55 19.21
CA ARG A 2 -43.72 16.34 18.99
C ARG A 2 -42.91 16.35 17.68
N PRO A 3 -41.68 15.77 17.64
CA PRO A 3 -41.37 14.39 18.09
C PRO A 3 -40.02 14.19 18.80
N ILE A 4 -40.04 13.82 20.09
CA ILE A 4 -38.89 13.31 20.86
C ILE A 4 -39.20 11.92 21.51
N LEU A 5 -40.39 11.38 21.31
CA LEU A 5 -40.88 10.20 22.06
C LEU A 5 -40.64 8.82 21.42
N LEU A 6 -39.80 8.68 20.39
CA LEU A 6 -39.52 7.36 19.78
C LEU A 6 -38.11 6.81 20.03
N ILE A 7 -37.22 7.59 20.67
CA ILE A 7 -35.82 7.20 20.88
C ILE A 7 -35.58 6.68 22.32
N GLU A 8 -36.34 7.15 23.32
CA GLU A 8 -36.21 6.66 24.70
C GLU A 8 -36.72 5.22 24.89
N GLU A 9 -37.69 4.76 24.08
CA GLU A 9 -38.24 3.40 24.19
C GLU A 9 -37.32 2.29 23.66
N ILE A 10 -36.34 2.64 22.81
CA ILE A 10 -35.37 1.69 22.25
C ILE A 10 -34.14 1.57 23.15
N ILE A 11 -33.77 2.65 23.86
CA ILE A 11 -32.63 2.69 24.78
C ILE A 11 -32.90 1.87 26.07
N GLN A 12 -34.16 1.72 26.49
CA GLN A 12 -34.51 0.95 27.70
C GLN A 12 -34.48 -0.57 27.50
N LYS A 13 -34.60 -1.09 26.27
CA LYS A 13 -34.62 -2.54 25.98
C LYS A 13 -33.24 -3.16 25.76
N LEU A 14 -32.19 -2.37 25.57
CA LEU A 14 -30.81 -2.86 25.36
C LEU A 14 -29.98 -2.91 26.65
N ARG A 15 -30.49 -2.41 27.79
CA ARG A 15 -29.78 -2.42 29.09
C ARG A 15 -29.97 -3.69 29.93
N THR A 16 -30.74 -4.67 29.47
CA THR A 16 -30.97 -5.94 30.20
C THR A 16 -30.56 -7.15 29.36
N ARG A 17 -29.25 -7.36 29.18
CA ARG A 17 -28.62 -8.70 29.00
C ARG A 17 -27.10 -8.62 28.82
N GLN A 18 -26.40 -8.47 29.93
CA GLN A 18 -25.05 -8.97 30.22
C GLN A 18 -25.06 -9.20 31.74
N ALA A 19 -24.47 -10.22 32.35
CA ALA A 19 -23.59 -11.32 32.00
C ALA A 19 -23.64 -12.28 33.21
N ARG A 20 -23.05 -13.49 33.12
CA ARG A 20 -22.18 -14.10 34.16
C ARG A 20 -21.77 -15.55 33.79
N PRO A 21 -20.68 -16.10 34.40
CA PRO A 21 -19.58 -16.72 33.68
C PRO A 21 -19.41 -18.22 33.97
N SER A 22 -18.44 -18.82 33.28
CA SER A 22 -17.93 -20.19 33.41
C SER A 22 -17.12 -20.44 34.69
N ILE A 23 -17.36 -21.56 35.39
CA ILE A 23 -16.36 -22.30 36.21
C ILE A 23 -16.71 -23.82 36.21
N PHE A 24 -15.67 -24.66 36.08
CA PHE A 24 -15.55 -26.13 36.30
C PHE A 24 -16.22 -26.60 37.63
N THR A 25 -16.65 -27.83 37.93
CA THR A 25 -16.09 -29.21 37.77
C THR A 25 -17.19 -30.23 38.26
N PRO A 26 -16.99 -31.58 38.18
CA PRO A 26 -18.07 -32.59 38.04
C PRO A 26 -18.51 -33.28 39.35
N VAL A 27 -19.72 -33.86 39.35
CA VAL A 27 -20.11 -34.92 40.31
C VAL A 27 -20.99 -35.97 39.63
N SER A 28 -20.61 -37.22 39.88
CA SER A 28 -21.18 -38.52 39.55
C SER A 28 -22.61 -38.79 40.06
N GLY A 29 -23.34 -39.66 39.35
CA GLY A 29 -24.16 -40.69 40.03
C GLY A 29 -25.58 -40.92 39.51
N VAL A 30 -25.90 -42.22 39.39
CA VAL A 30 -27.24 -42.86 39.46
C VAL A 30 -28.04 -42.84 38.14
N GLU A 31 -28.03 -43.91 37.34
CA GLU A 31 -28.98 -45.07 37.36
C GLU A 31 -30.46 -44.61 37.36
N GLY A 32 -31.40 -45.06 36.52
CA GLY A 32 -31.49 -46.07 35.48
C GLY A 32 -32.97 -46.26 35.10
N ARG A 33 -33.23 -47.21 34.18
CA ARG A 33 -34.51 -47.92 33.91
C ARG A 33 -35.57 -47.18 33.05
N THR A 34 -35.74 -47.59 31.78
CA THR A 34 -36.74 -48.57 31.23
C THR A 34 -38.20 -48.10 31.44
N CYS A 35 -39.13 -48.04 30.49
CA CYS A 35 -39.52 -48.93 29.37
C CYS A 35 -40.72 -48.22 28.62
N PRO A 36 -41.54 -48.84 27.74
CA PRO A 36 -41.33 -48.92 26.29
C PRO A 36 -42.53 -48.45 25.42
N THR A 37 -42.27 -48.40 24.10
CA THR A 37 -43.16 -48.75 22.96
C THR A 37 -44.59 -48.23 22.86
N GLY A 38 -44.86 -47.55 21.74
CA GLY A 38 -46.08 -47.76 20.97
C GLY A 38 -46.76 -46.48 20.52
N ILE A 39 -46.54 -46.07 19.27
CA ILE A 39 -47.56 -45.95 18.21
C ILE A 39 -46.85 -45.44 16.95
N LEU A 40 -46.83 -46.35 15.97
CA LEU A 40 -46.36 -46.17 14.61
C LEU A 40 -47.45 -45.46 13.78
N SER A 41 -46.99 -44.73 12.76
CA SER A 41 -47.75 -44.41 11.53
C SER A 41 -48.73 -43.25 11.61
N PHE A 42 -48.27 -42.05 11.20
CA PHE A 42 -48.96 -41.11 10.29
C PHE A 42 -48.17 -39.78 10.27
N ALA A 43 -47.17 -39.64 9.38
CA ALA A 43 -46.67 -38.34 8.85
C ALA A 43 -45.30 -38.48 8.15
N ILE A 44 -45.19 -39.26 7.06
CA ILE A 44 -44.05 -39.14 6.13
C ILE A 44 -44.57 -39.26 4.70
N VAL A 45 -45.30 -38.24 4.22
CA VAL A 45 -45.51 -38.04 2.77
C VAL A 45 -45.47 -36.56 2.34
N PHE A 46 -45.47 -35.58 3.27
CA PHE A 46 -45.61 -34.16 2.90
C PHE A 46 -44.37 -33.26 3.07
N SER A 47 -43.14 -33.82 2.95
CA SER A 47 -41.91 -33.01 3.10
C SER A 47 -40.84 -33.22 2.02
N ILE A 48 -41.15 -33.90 0.91
CA ILE A 48 -40.17 -34.12 -0.19
C ILE A 48 -40.42 -33.21 -1.41
N LEU A 49 -41.44 -32.34 -1.38
CA LEU A 49 -41.79 -31.46 -2.52
C LEU A 49 -41.60 -29.96 -2.29
N PHE A 50 -40.80 -29.56 -1.29
CA PHE A 50 -40.48 -28.15 -1.03
C PHE A 50 -39.01 -27.91 -0.63
N VAL A 51 -38.07 -28.63 -1.25
CA VAL A 51 -36.62 -28.31 -1.19
C VAL A 51 -36.05 -27.90 -2.56
N PHE A 52 -36.87 -27.92 -3.61
CA PHE A 52 -36.52 -27.34 -4.91
C PHE A 52 -37.13 -25.94 -5.07
N SER A 53 -36.48 -24.93 -4.47
CA SER A 53 -36.50 -23.53 -4.93
C SER A 53 -35.95 -22.62 -3.84
N THR A 54 -34.63 -22.66 -3.63
CA THR A 54 -33.81 -21.48 -3.31
C THR A 54 -32.35 -21.87 -3.45
N VAL A 55 -31.96 -22.30 -4.67
CA VAL A 55 -30.58 -22.06 -5.08
C VAL A 55 -30.50 -20.56 -5.27
N LEU A 56 -30.03 -19.83 -4.26
CA LEU A 56 -29.43 -18.53 -4.50
C LEU A 56 -28.27 -18.83 -5.47
N PHE A 57 -28.47 -18.57 -6.77
CA PHE A 57 -27.40 -18.60 -7.75
C PHE A 57 -26.36 -17.55 -7.33
N ALA A 58 -25.35 -17.99 -6.58
CA ALA A 58 -24.06 -17.29 -6.58
C ALA A 58 -23.66 -17.18 -8.05
N ALA A 59 -23.34 -15.97 -8.50
CA ALA A 59 -22.89 -15.81 -9.90
C ALA A 59 -21.66 -16.70 -10.08
N GLU A 60 -21.61 -17.50 -11.14
CA GLU A 60 -20.39 -18.25 -11.42
C GLU A 60 -19.31 -17.28 -11.88
N GLU A 61 -18.04 -17.63 -11.70
CA GLU A 61 -16.93 -16.72 -12.02
C GLU A 61 -16.94 -16.28 -13.50
N ASP A 62 -17.39 -17.16 -14.38
CA ASP A 62 -17.57 -16.89 -15.81
C ASP A 62 -18.64 -15.84 -16.13
N ASP A 63 -19.56 -15.54 -15.19
CA ASP A 63 -20.51 -14.43 -15.37
C ASP A 63 -19.81 -13.07 -15.42
N PHE A 64 -18.60 -12.96 -14.89
CA PHE A 64 -17.78 -11.77 -14.93
C PHE A 64 -16.85 -11.70 -16.15
N LEU A 65 -16.82 -12.74 -17.00
CA LEU A 65 -16.05 -12.74 -18.25
C LEU A 65 -17.00 -12.71 -19.46
N LYS A 66 -17.54 -11.51 -19.74
CA LYS A 66 -18.39 -11.24 -20.90
C LYS A 66 -17.86 -10.01 -21.65
N PRO A 67 -18.20 -9.83 -22.93
CA PRO A 67 -17.77 -8.65 -23.68
C PRO A 67 -18.19 -7.36 -22.98
N VAL A 68 -17.24 -6.43 -22.83
CA VAL A 68 -17.47 -5.12 -22.25
C VAL A 68 -17.68 -4.13 -23.40
N GLY A 69 -18.94 -3.82 -23.68
CA GLY A 69 -19.34 -3.02 -24.84
C GLY A 69 -19.53 -3.83 -26.13
N LYS A 70 -20.15 -3.20 -27.14
CA LYS A 70 -20.40 -3.82 -28.44
C LYS A 70 -19.11 -3.87 -29.26
N PRO A 71 -18.91 -4.90 -30.11
CA PRO A 71 -17.75 -4.97 -30.98
C PRO A 71 -17.69 -3.71 -31.86
N PRO A 72 -16.50 -3.12 -32.07
CA PRO A 72 -16.36 -1.97 -32.93
C PRO A 72 -16.85 -2.37 -34.33
N LYS A 73 -17.77 -1.59 -34.90
CA LYS A 73 -18.19 -1.77 -36.30
C LYS A 73 -16.93 -1.68 -37.16
N ALA A 74 -16.60 -2.74 -37.88
CA ALA A 74 -15.49 -2.73 -38.81
C ALA A 74 -15.61 -1.49 -39.69
N LYS A 75 -14.56 -0.66 -39.77
CA LYS A 75 -14.54 0.45 -40.72
C LYS A 75 -14.76 -0.16 -42.09
N ALA A 76 -15.74 0.37 -42.84
CA ALA A 76 -15.96 -0.07 -44.21
C ALA A 76 -14.61 0.03 -44.94
N ASP A 77 -14.13 -1.10 -45.42
CA ASP A 77 -12.86 -1.18 -46.12
C ASP A 77 -13.02 -0.40 -47.41
N ARG A 78 -12.62 0.88 -47.40
CA ARG A 78 -12.53 1.69 -48.62
C ARG A 78 -11.30 1.19 -49.35
N GLN A 79 -11.45 0.06 -50.04
CA GLN A 79 -10.62 -0.24 -51.19
C GLN A 79 -10.91 0.86 -52.21
N GLN A 80 -10.09 1.92 -52.21
CA GLN A 80 -9.96 2.73 -53.41
C GLN A 80 -9.37 1.80 -54.46
N ALA A 81 -10.22 1.32 -55.37
CA ALA A 81 -9.79 0.87 -56.68
C ALA A 81 -9.21 2.09 -57.41
N GLY A 82 -8.00 2.46 -57.04
CA GLY A 82 -7.18 3.36 -57.84
C GLY A 82 -6.71 2.55 -59.02
N GLU A 83 -7.41 2.67 -60.15
CA GLU A 83 -6.83 2.37 -61.46
C GLU A 83 -5.60 3.26 -61.63
N ALA A 84 -4.45 2.76 -61.18
CA ALA A 84 -3.18 3.40 -61.45
C ALA A 84 -2.87 3.15 -62.94
N LEU A 85 -3.22 4.12 -63.78
CA LEU A 85 -2.58 4.27 -65.08
C LEU A 85 -1.07 4.22 -64.86
N PRO A 86 -0.32 3.31 -65.52
CA PRO A 86 1.12 3.28 -65.39
C PRO A 86 1.66 4.65 -65.84
N PRO A 87 2.43 5.36 -65.00
CA PRO A 87 3.02 6.62 -65.43
C PRO A 87 3.94 6.33 -66.61
N LEU A 88 3.72 7.03 -67.72
CA LEU A 88 4.64 7.08 -68.85
C LEU A 88 6.07 7.32 -68.33
N PRO A 89 7.12 6.74 -68.95
CA PRO A 89 8.47 6.84 -68.44
C PRO A 89 8.95 8.29 -68.44
N LEU A 90 8.83 8.94 -67.28
CA LEU A 90 9.46 10.22 -67.01
C LEU A 90 10.95 9.97 -66.70
N PRO A 91 11.85 10.86 -67.14
CA PRO A 91 13.28 10.73 -66.85
C PRO A 91 13.51 10.65 -65.33
N ALA A 92 14.26 9.65 -64.91
CA ALA A 92 14.52 9.34 -63.50
C ALA A 92 15.43 10.40 -62.87
N THR A 93 14.84 11.47 -62.35
CA THR A 93 15.52 12.34 -61.39
C THR A 93 15.55 11.62 -60.03
N PRO A 94 16.72 11.42 -59.39
CA PRO A 94 16.79 10.76 -58.11
C PRO A 94 16.05 11.59 -57.05
N LEU A 95 14.87 11.11 -56.63
CA LEU A 95 14.17 11.65 -55.47
C LEU A 95 15.01 11.38 -54.23
N ARG A 96 15.54 12.44 -53.62
CA ARG A 96 16.23 12.38 -52.33
C ARG A 96 15.25 11.84 -51.28
N ARG A 97 15.32 10.54 -50.98
CA ARG A 97 14.64 9.96 -49.82
C ARG A 97 15.27 10.57 -48.57
N SER A 98 14.66 11.63 -48.05
CA SER A 98 14.82 11.94 -46.63
C SER A 98 14.07 10.85 -45.88
N GLU A 99 14.77 9.81 -45.45
CA GLU A 99 14.23 8.94 -44.40
C GLU A 99 13.96 9.84 -43.21
N LYS A 100 12.67 10.05 -42.92
CA LYS A 100 12.24 10.71 -41.69
C LYS A 100 12.72 9.81 -40.57
N LYS A 101 13.83 10.18 -39.92
CA LYS A 101 14.34 9.47 -38.75
C LYS A 101 13.19 9.41 -37.75
N SER A 102 12.60 8.22 -37.58
CA SER A 102 11.59 8.00 -36.56
C SER A 102 12.24 8.33 -35.23
N PRO A 103 11.63 9.17 -34.38
CA PRO A 103 12.15 9.40 -33.05
C PRO A 103 12.27 8.06 -32.31
N PRO A 104 13.22 7.95 -31.36
CA PRO A 104 13.35 6.75 -30.54
C PRO A 104 12.00 6.43 -29.89
N SER A 105 11.62 5.15 -29.86
CA SER A 105 10.37 4.74 -29.26
C SER A 105 10.32 5.16 -27.78
N PRO A 106 9.16 5.63 -27.28
CA PRO A 106 9.00 5.97 -25.88
C PRO A 106 9.38 4.82 -24.95
N ALA A 107 9.82 5.12 -23.74
CA ALA A 107 10.10 4.11 -22.72
C ALA A 107 8.82 3.36 -22.30
N THR A 108 8.97 2.09 -21.95
CA THR A 108 7.87 1.29 -21.41
C THR A 108 7.61 1.68 -19.96
N LEU A 109 6.37 2.06 -19.63
CA LEU A 109 5.98 2.32 -18.25
C LEU A 109 5.17 1.16 -17.67
N ILE A 110 4.25 0.60 -18.46
CA ILE A 110 3.34 -0.46 -18.04
C ILE A 110 3.58 -1.72 -18.87
N GLY A 111 3.82 -2.83 -18.19
CA GLY A 111 3.74 -4.17 -18.75
C GLY A 111 2.37 -4.77 -18.46
N LYS A 112 1.49 -4.85 -19.46
CA LYS A 112 0.18 -5.51 -19.32
C LYS A 112 0.40 -7.02 -19.38
N VAL A 113 0.14 -7.71 -18.28
CA VAL A 113 0.50 -9.12 -18.11
C VAL A 113 -0.54 -10.01 -18.77
N VAL A 114 -0.08 -10.95 -19.60
CA VAL A 114 -0.91 -12.00 -20.20
C VAL A 114 -1.07 -13.13 -19.19
N TRP A 115 -2.31 -13.44 -18.85
CA TRP A 115 -2.67 -14.52 -17.94
C TRP A 115 -4.07 -15.06 -18.26
N GLY A 116 -4.38 -16.23 -17.70
CA GLY A 116 -5.69 -16.86 -17.85
C GLY A 116 -5.95 -17.43 -19.24
N GLY A 117 -7.22 -17.56 -19.59
CA GLY A 117 -7.70 -18.08 -20.85
C GLY A 117 -8.65 -17.12 -21.55
N TYR A 118 -9.66 -17.68 -22.21
CA TYR A 118 -10.69 -16.92 -22.91
C TYR A 118 -12.04 -17.64 -22.86
N LEU A 119 -13.11 -16.88 -23.10
CA LEU A 119 -14.44 -17.39 -23.41
C LEU A 119 -14.92 -16.79 -24.72
N ASP A 120 -15.68 -17.58 -25.48
CA ASP A 120 -16.32 -17.14 -26.71
C ASP A 120 -17.79 -16.79 -26.41
N HIS A 121 -18.17 -15.54 -26.65
CA HIS A 121 -19.54 -15.04 -26.49
C HIS A 121 -20.22 -14.95 -27.85
N LYS A 122 -21.41 -15.55 -27.97
CA LYS A 122 -22.25 -15.48 -29.17
C LYS A 122 -23.29 -14.38 -29.01
N TRP A 123 -23.26 -13.41 -29.91
CA TRP A 123 -24.23 -12.31 -30.00
C TRP A 123 -25.54 -12.78 -30.65
N GLU A 124 -26.61 -12.01 -30.45
CA GLU A 124 -27.93 -12.28 -31.05
C GLU A 124 -27.91 -12.27 -32.59
N ASP A 125 -26.98 -11.53 -33.20
CA ASP A 125 -26.76 -11.46 -34.65
C ASP A 125 -25.90 -12.63 -35.20
N GLY A 126 -25.51 -13.57 -34.34
CA GLY A 126 -24.66 -14.71 -34.67
C GLY A 126 -23.16 -14.42 -34.68
N GLN A 127 -22.72 -13.18 -34.43
CA GLN A 127 -21.31 -12.85 -34.29
C GLN A 127 -20.73 -13.54 -33.04
N VAL A 128 -19.46 -13.96 -33.11
CA VAL A 128 -18.73 -14.52 -31.95
C VAL A 128 -17.62 -13.56 -31.55
N SER A 129 -17.63 -13.12 -30.30
CA SER A 129 -16.57 -12.33 -29.69
C SER A 129 -15.80 -13.15 -28.68
N ARG A 130 -14.49 -13.26 -28.89
CA ARG A 130 -13.57 -13.85 -27.92
C ARG A 130 -13.16 -12.82 -26.87
N VAL A 131 -13.35 -13.17 -25.61
CA VAL A 131 -13.00 -12.33 -24.45
C VAL A 131 -11.89 -13.03 -23.67
N PHE A 132 -10.75 -12.37 -23.54
CA PHE A 132 -9.61 -12.87 -22.78
C PHE A 132 -9.65 -12.34 -21.35
N ASP A 133 -9.24 -13.15 -20.37
CA ASP A 133 -9.17 -12.73 -18.96
C ASP A 133 -8.36 -11.45 -18.78
N TRP A 134 -7.14 -11.47 -19.33
CA TRP A 134 -6.20 -10.37 -19.20
C TRP A 134 -6.58 -9.13 -20.02
N ASN A 135 -7.49 -9.25 -20.99
CA ASN A 135 -7.75 -8.20 -21.98
C ASN A 135 -9.23 -7.93 -22.25
N MET A 136 -10.05 -7.91 -21.20
CA MET A 136 -11.47 -7.56 -21.30
C MET A 136 -11.71 -6.16 -21.88
N VAL A 137 -10.80 -5.22 -21.59
CA VAL A 137 -10.81 -3.82 -22.05
C VAL A 137 -9.48 -3.48 -22.72
N PRO A 138 -9.37 -3.64 -24.07
CA PRO A 138 -8.07 -3.56 -24.74
C PRO A 138 -7.41 -2.17 -24.78
N ALA A 139 -8.17 -1.08 -24.69
CA ALA A 139 -7.61 0.28 -24.82
C ALA A 139 -7.34 0.97 -23.47
N ASP A 140 -7.54 0.29 -22.35
CA ASP A 140 -7.37 0.77 -20.97
C ASP A 140 -6.03 1.51 -20.73
N CYS A 141 -4.90 0.79 -20.75
CA CYS A 141 -3.57 1.32 -20.51
C CYS A 141 -3.13 2.29 -21.62
N GLN A 142 -3.60 2.12 -22.85
CA GLN A 142 -3.25 3.04 -23.94
C GLN A 142 -3.92 4.39 -23.76
N ARG A 143 -5.19 4.42 -23.35
CA ARG A 143 -5.93 5.66 -23.11
C ARG A 143 -5.39 6.43 -21.92
N ILE A 144 -5.11 5.75 -20.80
CA ILE A 144 -4.58 6.43 -19.62
C ILE A 144 -3.18 7.02 -19.86
N LEU A 145 -2.33 6.33 -20.62
CA LEU A 145 -1.03 6.87 -21.06
C LEU A 145 -1.21 8.01 -22.07
N GLY A 146 -2.22 7.93 -22.95
CA GLY A 146 -2.61 9.05 -23.82
C GLY A 146 -3.02 10.29 -23.03
N MET A 147 -3.80 10.12 -21.96
CA MET A 147 -4.16 11.20 -21.04
C MET A 147 -2.94 11.76 -20.32
N ALA A 148 -2.03 10.89 -19.86
CA ALA A 148 -0.78 11.34 -19.24
C ALA A 148 0.09 12.14 -20.22
N ARG A 149 0.15 11.76 -21.51
CA ARG A 149 0.79 12.57 -22.53
C ARG A 149 0.12 13.94 -22.68
N ASP A 150 -1.20 13.96 -22.80
CA ASP A 150 -1.95 15.18 -23.10
C ASP A 150 -1.97 16.17 -21.91
N HIS A 151 -1.98 15.67 -20.67
CA HIS A 151 -2.04 16.50 -19.46
C HIS A 151 -0.67 16.76 -18.80
N LEU A 152 0.29 15.84 -18.94
CA LEU A 152 1.58 15.89 -18.22
C LEU A 152 2.77 16.00 -19.18
N GLY A 153 2.55 15.93 -20.50
CA GLY A 153 3.62 15.94 -21.51
C GLY A 153 4.51 14.70 -21.47
N MET A 154 4.08 13.63 -20.79
CA MET A 154 4.86 12.42 -20.62
C MET A 154 4.52 11.37 -21.69
N GLU A 155 5.49 11.04 -22.55
CA GLU A 155 5.34 9.99 -23.54
C GLU A 155 5.88 8.66 -23.02
N TYR A 156 4.96 7.72 -22.78
CA TYR A 156 5.27 6.34 -22.41
C TYR A 156 4.45 5.37 -23.25
N LYS A 157 4.91 4.12 -23.31
CA LYS A 157 4.16 3.02 -23.94
C LYS A 157 3.79 1.92 -22.95
N VAL A 158 2.77 1.15 -23.33
CA VAL A 158 2.42 -0.13 -22.73
C VAL A 158 2.98 -1.26 -23.59
N GLU A 159 3.49 -2.30 -22.97
CA GLU A 159 3.91 -3.53 -23.64
C GLU A 159 3.20 -4.73 -23.05
N THR A 160 2.94 -5.73 -23.88
CA THR A 160 2.36 -7.00 -23.44
C THR A 160 3.47 -7.88 -22.88
N VAL A 161 3.30 -8.40 -21.66
CA VAL A 161 4.31 -9.16 -20.92
C VAL A 161 3.80 -10.55 -20.59
N ASN A 162 4.62 -11.57 -20.83
CA ASN A 162 4.38 -12.92 -20.32
C ASN A 162 5.31 -13.19 -19.14
N LEU A 163 4.78 -13.62 -18.00
CA LEU A 163 5.58 -13.84 -16.79
C LEU A 163 6.66 -14.91 -16.98
N SER A 164 6.44 -15.91 -17.84
CA SER A 164 7.45 -16.95 -18.11
C SER A 164 8.73 -16.37 -18.72
N SER A 165 8.61 -15.46 -19.70
CA SER A 165 9.72 -14.84 -20.43
C SER A 165 10.18 -13.50 -19.86
N PHE A 166 9.57 -13.02 -18.78
CA PHE A 166 9.87 -11.71 -18.21
C PHE A 166 11.17 -11.71 -17.39
N ASP A 167 12.05 -10.73 -17.67
CA ASP A 167 13.38 -10.55 -17.05
C ASP A 167 13.36 -9.81 -15.70
N SER A 168 12.17 -9.56 -15.12
CA SER A 168 12.02 -9.06 -13.75
C SER A 168 12.77 -7.77 -13.40
N THR A 169 13.02 -6.90 -14.38
CA THR A 169 13.79 -5.66 -14.18
C THR A 169 12.88 -4.43 -14.12
N PRO A 170 12.62 -3.84 -12.94
CA PRO A 170 11.76 -2.66 -12.79
C PRO A 170 12.24 -1.42 -13.54
N ALA A 171 13.54 -1.32 -13.84
CA ALA A 171 14.09 -0.19 -14.58
C ALA A 171 13.64 -0.14 -16.05
N GLN A 172 13.23 -1.28 -16.62
CA GLN A 172 12.72 -1.35 -18.00
C GLN A 172 11.20 -1.22 -18.03
N ILE A 173 10.52 -1.89 -17.09
CA ILE A 173 9.07 -1.87 -16.93
C ILE A 173 8.80 -1.63 -15.45
N PRO A 174 8.51 -0.39 -15.02
CA PRO A 174 8.28 -0.06 -13.61
C PRO A 174 6.98 -0.62 -13.03
N VAL A 175 5.95 -0.80 -13.86
CA VAL A 175 4.62 -1.26 -13.45
C VAL A 175 4.24 -2.53 -14.21
N LEU A 176 3.88 -3.59 -13.50
CA LEU A 176 3.15 -4.71 -14.08
C LEU A 176 1.65 -4.56 -13.79
N PHE A 177 0.84 -4.59 -14.83
CA PHE A 177 -0.60 -4.40 -14.75
C PHE A 177 -1.33 -5.71 -15.04
N PHE A 178 -2.17 -6.11 -14.09
CA PHE A 178 -3.05 -7.26 -14.15
C PHE A 178 -4.49 -6.76 -14.17
N SER A 179 -5.18 -7.01 -15.27
CA SER A 179 -6.62 -6.75 -15.42
C SER A 179 -7.37 -8.06 -15.58
N GLY A 180 -8.59 -8.14 -15.04
CA GLY A 180 -9.57 -9.17 -15.43
C GLY A 180 -10.79 -9.25 -14.52
N GLY A 181 -11.62 -10.26 -14.78
CA GLY A 181 -12.86 -10.52 -14.05
C GLY A 181 -12.91 -11.87 -13.32
N ARG A 182 -11.92 -12.74 -13.54
CA ARG A 182 -11.85 -14.10 -12.99
C ARG A 182 -10.72 -14.25 -11.98
N SER A 183 -10.64 -15.38 -11.29
CA SER A 183 -9.68 -15.66 -10.24
C SER A 183 -8.27 -15.78 -10.82
N LEU A 184 -7.33 -15.08 -10.20
CA LEU A 184 -5.90 -15.23 -10.44
C LEU A 184 -5.38 -16.46 -9.70
N ASN A 185 -4.50 -17.20 -10.37
CA ASN A 185 -3.74 -18.28 -9.76
C ASN A 185 -2.34 -18.31 -10.38
N PHE A 186 -1.33 -17.97 -9.59
CA PHE A 186 0.06 -18.02 -10.03
C PHE A 186 0.71 -19.36 -9.67
N THR A 187 1.68 -19.77 -10.45
CA THR A 187 2.60 -20.85 -10.06
C THR A 187 3.60 -20.36 -9.02
N ASP A 188 4.25 -21.27 -8.29
CA ASP A 188 5.25 -20.89 -7.28
C ASP A 188 6.45 -20.15 -7.89
N GLU A 189 6.84 -20.51 -9.12
CA GLU A 189 7.90 -19.83 -9.87
C GLU A 189 7.50 -18.39 -10.22
N GLU A 190 6.26 -18.17 -10.65
CA GLU A 190 5.73 -16.83 -10.92
C GLU A 190 5.64 -16.00 -9.64
N ARG A 191 5.17 -16.57 -8.53
CA ARG A 191 5.15 -15.90 -7.22
C ARG A 191 6.54 -15.46 -6.79
N ALA A 192 7.54 -16.35 -6.90
CA ALA A 192 8.93 -16.03 -6.58
C ALA A 192 9.51 -14.95 -7.51
N LYS A 193 9.12 -14.95 -8.79
CA LYS A 193 9.50 -13.92 -9.77
C LYS A 193 8.89 -12.56 -9.43
N LEU A 194 7.59 -12.52 -9.13
CA LEU A 194 6.87 -11.31 -8.73
C LEU A 194 7.42 -10.77 -7.40
N ARG A 195 7.73 -11.63 -6.42
CA ARG A 195 8.36 -11.23 -5.16
C ARG A 195 9.70 -10.50 -5.41
N ARG A 196 10.58 -11.09 -6.23
CA ARG A 196 11.86 -10.46 -6.59
C ARG A 196 11.67 -9.13 -7.32
N TYR A 197 10.75 -9.08 -8.27
CA TYR A 197 10.41 -7.86 -8.99
C TYR A 197 9.91 -6.74 -8.05
N MET A 198 9.02 -7.08 -7.12
CA MET A 198 8.54 -6.16 -6.10
C MET A 198 9.70 -5.68 -5.22
N LEU A 199 10.53 -6.57 -4.66
CA LEU A 199 11.66 -6.19 -3.80
C LEU A 199 12.70 -5.32 -4.54
N ALA A 200 12.87 -5.50 -5.86
CA ALA A 200 13.75 -4.71 -6.71
C ALA A 200 13.21 -3.30 -7.04
N GLY A 201 12.06 -2.91 -6.50
CA GLY A 201 11.46 -1.58 -6.69
C GLY A 201 10.30 -1.54 -7.70
N GLY A 202 9.90 -2.68 -8.26
CA GLY A 202 8.74 -2.77 -9.16
C GLY A 202 7.42 -2.62 -8.43
N MET A 203 6.39 -2.20 -9.18
CA MET A 203 5.02 -2.04 -8.68
C MET A 203 4.07 -2.98 -9.43
N LEU A 204 3.14 -3.61 -8.70
CA LEU A 204 2.05 -4.41 -9.27
C LEU A 204 0.71 -3.68 -9.16
N TRP A 205 -0.03 -3.61 -10.25
CA TRP A 205 -1.36 -3.03 -10.29
C TRP A 205 -2.38 -4.10 -10.65
N PHE A 206 -3.42 -4.22 -9.83
CA PHE A 206 -4.53 -5.13 -10.07
C PHE A 206 -5.80 -4.32 -10.27
N ASP A 207 -6.40 -4.45 -11.45
CA ASP A 207 -7.68 -3.85 -11.79
C ASP A 207 -8.75 -4.94 -11.97
N SER A 208 -9.69 -4.99 -11.03
CA SER A 208 -10.88 -5.81 -11.18
C SER A 208 -11.81 -5.11 -12.16
N VAL A 209 -11.55 -5.22 -13.47
CA VAL A 209 -12.12 -4.41 -14.57
C VAL A 209 -13.61 -4.08 -14.41
N VAL A 210 -14.39 -5.03 -13.92
CA VAL A 210 -15.85 -4.95 -13.75
C VAL A 210 -16.30 -5.07 -12.28
N GLY A 211 -15.40 -4.91 -11.32
CA GLY A 211 -15.65 -5.07 -9.88
C GLY A 211 -15.94 -6.51 -9.48
N SER A 212 -15.29 -7.48 -10.13
CA SER A 212 -15.44 -8.88 -9.79
C SER A 212 -14.89 -9.18 -8.39
N PRO A 213 -15.69 -9.79 -7.49
CA PRO A 213 -15.19 -10.23 -6.20
C PRO A 213 -14.22 -11.41 -6.31
N TYR A 214 -14.24 -12.17 -7.42
CA TYR A 214 -13.35 -13.32 -7.65
C TYR A 214 -11.93 -12.86 -7.94
N PHE A 215 -11.76 -11.97 -8.92
CA PHE A 215 -10.47 -11.36 -9.22
C PHE A 215 -9.91 -10.61 -8.01
N TYR A 216 -10.74 -9.80 -7.35
CA TYR A 216 -10.34 -9.03 -6.18
C TYR A 216 -9.83 -9.92 -5.03
N LYS A 217 -10.60 -10.94 -4.62
CA LYS A 217 -10.21 -11.83 -3.50
C LYS A 217 -9.00 -12.71 -3.84
N SER A 218 -8.93 -13.22 -5.07
CA SER A 218 -7.80 -14.05 -5.50
C SER A 218 -6.51 -13.25 -5.57
N ALA A 219 -6.53 -12.01 -6.08
CA ALA A 219 -5.37 -11.13 -6.09
C ALA A 219 -4.85 -10.82 -4.67
N LEU A 220 -5.75 -10.55 -3.71
CA LEU A 220 -5.34 -10.36 -2.31
C LEU A 220 -4.68 -11.61 -1.72
N LYS A 221 -5.23 -12.78 -2.02
CA LYS A 221 -4.66 -14.06 -1.59
C LYS A 221 -3.27 -14.29 -2.20
N GLU A 222 -3.10 -14.01 -3.48
CA GLU A 222 -1.81 -14.09 -4.16
C GLU A 222 -0.80 -13.11 -3.55
N LEU A 223 -1.20 -11.86 -3.33
CA LEU A 223 -0.34 -10.85 -2.67
C LEU A 223 0.09 -11.28 -1.27
N ALA A 224 -0.82 -11.83 -0.46
CA ALA A 224 -0.50 -12.37 0.86
C ALA A 224 0.45 -13.58 0.80
N THR A 225 0.46 -14.32 -0.31
CA THR A 225 1.39 -15.45 -0.52
C THR A 225 2.75 -14.95 -1.01
N ILE A 226 2.78 -13.91 -1.85
CA ILE A 226 4.00 -13.33 -2.42
C ILE A 226 4.78 -12.53 -1.35
N ILE A 227 4.09 -11.72 -0.54
CA ILE A 227 4.66 -10.88 0.54
C ILE A 227 3.92 -11.18 1.87
N PRO A 228 4.16 -12.35 2.50
CA PRO A 228 3.50 -12.72 3.76
C PRO A 228 3.83 -11.78 4.93
N GLU A 229 4.97 -11.09 4.88
CA GLU A 229 5.40 -10.15 5.91
C GLU A 229 4.69 -8.78 5.86
N SER A 230 4.01 -8.45 4.76
CA SER A 230 3.26 -7.20 4.59
C SER A 230 1.96 -7.47 3.84
N PRO A 231 0.93 -7.97 4.53
CA PRO A 231 -0.35 -8.27 3.89
C PRO A 231 -1.02 -7.01 3.34
N ALA A 232 -1.78 -7.17 2.26
CA ALA A 232 -2.50 -6.07 1.66
C ALA A 232 -3.53 -5.48 2.64
N ARG A 233 -3.66 -4.16 2.66
CA ARG A 233 -4.58 -3.44 3.55
C ARG A 233 -5.19 -2.24 2.86
N ARG A 234 -6.37 -1.82 3.32
CA ARG A 234 -6.99 -0.58 2.87
C ARG A 234 -6.07 0.61 3.16
N LEU A 235 -5.90 1.44 2.14
CA LEU A 235 -5.09 2.65 2.20
C LEU A 235 -5.86 3.76 2.93
N PRO A 236 -5.27 4.46 3.90
CA PRO A 236 -5.90 5.63 4.49
C PRO A 236 -5.94 6.79 3.47
N LEU A 237 -6.91 7.68 3.62
CA LEU A 237 -7.19 8.73 2.63
C LEU A 237 -6.09 9.79 2.54
N ASP A 238 -5.24 9.91 3.54
CA ASP A 238 -4.07 10.81 3.56
C ASP A 238 -2.83 10.20 2.87
N GLN A 239 -2.97 9.02 2.24
CA GLN A 239 -1.90 8.42 1.44
C GLN A 239 -1.56 9.27 0.21
N PRO A 240 -0.26 9.48 -0.11
CA PRO A 240 0.18 10.23 -1.28
C PRO A 240 -0.47 9.82 -2.61
N VAL A 241 -0.77 8.53 -2.77
CA VAL A 241 -1.40 7.99 -4.00
C VAL A 241 -2.76 8.64 -4.31
N PHE A 242 -3.48 9.19 -3.32
CA PHE A 242 -4.76 9.87 -3.56
C PHE A 242 -4.61 11.36 -3.89
N HIS A 243 -3.39 11.89 -3.87
CA HIS A 243 -3.11 13.33 -3.94
C HIS A 243 -2.08 13.72 -5.02
N MET A 244 -1.51 12.76 -5.74
CA MET A 244 -0.37 12.98 -6.64
C MET A 244 -0.57 14.12 -7.66
N LEU A 245 -1.69 14.14 -8.36
CA LEU A 245 -2.04 15.16 -9.34
C LEU A 245 -3.30 15.91 -8.94
N LYS A 246 -4.28 15.19 -8.40
CA LYS A 246 -5.54 15.76 -7.93
C LYS A 246 -6.08 14.96 -6.75
N ASP A 247 -6.59 15.66 -5.75
CA ASP A 247 -7.21 15.05 -4.59
C ASP A 247 -8.38 14.14 -4.99
N THR A 248 -8.28 12.87 -4.60
CA THR A 248 -9.24 11.82 -4.95
C THR A 248 -9.84 11.21 -3.69
N VAL A 249 -10.26 12.06 -2.74
CA VAL A 249 -10.90 11.61 -1.50
C VAL A 249 -12.40 11.34 -1.65
N LYS A 250 -12.97 11.76 -2.78
CA LYS A 250 -14.35 11.47 -3.20
C LYS A 250 -14.36 11.07 -4.67
N VAL A 251 -15.05 9.98 -4.96
CA VAL A 251 -15.20 9.39 -6.31
C VAL A 251 -16.64 8.92 -6.51
N ASN A 252 -17.03 8.69 -7.75
CA ASN A 252 -18.30 8.06 -8.07
C ASN A 252 -18.08 6.66 -8.63
N ILE A 253 -18.93 5.76 -8.19
CA ILE A 253 -19.07 4.40 -8.71
C ILE A 253 -20.42 4.28 -9.39
N LYS A 254 -20.61 3.24 -10.21
CA LYS A 254 -21.85 2.96 -10.94
C LYS A 254 -23.12 3.16 -10.09
N THR A 255 -23.08 2.75 -8.82
CA THR A 255 -24.24 2.71 -7.93
C THR A 255 -24.39 3.91 -7.01
N LYS A 256 -23.31 4.68 -6.77
CA LYS A 256 -23.25 5.71 -5.73
C LYS A 256 -22.31 6.85 -6.14
N ASN A 257 -22.71 8.07 -5.80
CA ASN A 257 -21.90 9.27 -5.98
C ASN A 257 -21.23 9.67 -4.66
N GLU A 258 -20.09 10.37 -4.76
CA GLU A 258 -19.32 10.89 -3.63
C GLU A 258 -18.98 9.86 -2.54
N VAL A 259 -18.53 8.67 -2.95
CA VAL A 259 -17.98 7.66 -2.03
C VAL A 259 -16.48 7.88 -1.83
N GLU A 260 -15.95 7.43 -0.70
CA GLU A 260 -14.50 7.36 -0.51
C GLU A 260 -13.89 6.35 -1.49
N PRO A 261 -12.71 6.65 -2.08
CA PRO A 261 -12.01 5.65 -2.87
C PRO A 261 -11.65 4.45 -2.01
N VAL A 262 -11.57 3.29 -2.64
CA VAL A 262 -11.07 2.08 -2.00
C VAL A 262 -9.93 1.56 -2.85
N LEU A 263 -8.74 1.61 -2.26
CA LEU A 263 -7.57 0.88 -2.71
C LEU A 263 -7.06 0.07 -1.53
N GLU A 264 -6.66 -1.15 -1.81
CA GLU A 264 -5.81 -1.92 -0.92
C GLU A 264 -4.42 -1.98 -1.49
N GLY A 265 -3.42 -1.94 -0.62
CA GLY A 265 -2.04 -1.98 -1.05
C GLY A 265 -1.14 -2.77 -0.13
N VAL A 266 -0.04 -3.25 -0.70
CA VAL A 266 1.06 -3.93 -0.03
C VAL A 266 2.23 -2.95 0.04
N TYR A 267 2.82 -2.80 1.22
CA TYR A 267 3.96 -1.92 1.43
C TYR A 267 5.28 -2.69 1.39
N ILE A 268 6.30 -2.10 0.80
CA ILE A 268 7.70 -2.53 0.97
C ILE A 268 8.51 -1.29 1.34
N GLY A 269 8.93 -1.22 2.60
CA GLY A 269 9.29 0.06 3.18
C GLY A 269 8.07 0.99 3.26
N SER A 270 8.26 2.27 2.97
CA SER A 270 7.20 3.27 2.94
C SER A 270 6.47 3.39 1.60
N ARG A 271 6.87 2.65 0.57
CA ARG A 271 6.21 2.70 -0.75
C ARG A 271 5.15 1.62 -0.92
N LEU A 272 4.16 1.90 -1.77
CA LEU A 272 3.21 0.92 -2.28
C LEU A 272 3.88 0.06 -3.36
N ALA A 273 4.08 -1.22 -3.06
CA ALA A 273 4.62 -2.21 -3.98
C ALA A 273 3.54 -2.93 -4.80
N ALA A 274 2.33 -3.00 -4.26
CA ALA A 274 1.16 -3.44 -5.02
C ALA A 274 -0.07 -2.62 -4.64
N VAL A 275 -0.99 -2.45 -5.59
CA VAL A 275 -2.29 -1.83 -5.36
C VAL A 275 -3.38 -2.63 -6.05
N ILE A 276 -4.55 -2.68 -5.42
CA ILE A 276 -5.75 -3.28 -5.98
C ILE A 276 -6.97 -2.44 -5.63
N SER A 277 -7.87 -2.28 -6.58
CA SER A 277 -9.20 -1.73 -6.31
C SER A 277 -10.27 -2.82 -6.38
N PRO A 278 -11.24 -2.85 -5.45
CA PRO A 278 -12.42 -3.70 -5.57
C PRO A 278 -13.39 -3.22 -6.65
N TYR A 279 -13.30 -1.95 -7.07
CA TYR A 279 -14.11 -1.38 -8.14
C TYR A 279 -13.28 -1.27 -9.42
N GLY A 280 -13.89 -1.59 -10.56
CA GLY A 280 -13.20 -1.54 -11.84
C GLY A 280 -12.86 -0.12 -12.29
N MET A 281 -11.60 0.09 -12.68
CA MET A 281 -11.14 1.32 -13.33
C MET A 281 -11.09 1.17 -14.86
N GLY A 282 -10.78 -0.03 -15.36
CA GLY A 282 -10.56 -0.29 -16.79
C GLY A 282 -11.76 0.01 -17.68
N VAL A 283 -13.00 -0.25 -17.21
CA VAL A 283 -14.23 0.15 -17.91
C VAL A 283 -14.29 1.66 -18.12
N GLY A 284 -13.99 2.42 -17.06
CA GLY A 284 -13.94 3.88 -17.08
C GLY A 284 -12.88 4.39 -18.04
N TRP A 285 -11.67 3.82 -18.01
CA TRP A 285 -10.58 4.19 -18.91
C TRP A 285 -10.90 3.87 -20.37
N ASP A 286 -11.46 2.70 -20.68
CA ASP A 286 -11.76 2.29 -22.05
C ASP A 286 -13.00 2.99 -22.65
N ARG A 287 -13.77 3.69 -21.80
CA ARG A 287 -15.05 4.34 -22.15
C ARG A 287 -16.09 3.34 -22.65
N THR A 288 -16.12 2.16 -22.03
CA THR A 288 -17.04 1.08 -22.34
C THR A 288 -18.08 0.93 -21.23
N SER A 289 -19.10 0.11 -21.47
CA SER A 289 -20.16 -0.20 -20.50
C SER A 289 -20.38 -1.71 -20.42
N PRO A 290 -20.22 -2.36 -19.27
CA PRO A 290 -20.39 -3.81 -19.10
C PRO A 290 -21.88 -4.18 -18.97
N GLU A 291 -22.69 -3.89 -19.99
CA GLU A 291 -24.15 -4.13 -19.97
C GLU A 291 -24.52 -5.60 -19.75
N LEU A 292 -23.69 -6.52 -20.24
CA LEU A 292 -23.90 -7.97 -20.13
C LEU A 292 -23.59 -8.54 -18.74
N ILE A 293 -23.00 -7.73 -17.85
CA ILE A 293 -22.55 -8.15 -16.52
C ILE A 293 -23.40 -7.41 -15.48
N ALA A 294 -24.52 -8.03 -15.08
CA ALA A 294 -25.50 -7.42 -14.19
C ALA A 294 -24.89 -6.92 -12.87
N LYS A 295 -23.96 -7.71 -12.30
CA LYS A 295 -23.29 -7.43 -11.02
C LYS A 295 -22.01 -6.59 -11.16
N ALA A 296 -21.76 -5.97 -12.33
CA ALA A 296 -20.59 -5.14 -12.50
C ALA A 296 -20.65 -3.89 -11.61
N ASP A 297 -19.54 -3.59 -10.93
CA ASP A 297 -19.36 -2.41 -10.09
C ASP A 297 -18.01 -1.74 -10.43
N TYR A 298 -18.07 -0.49 -10.87
CA TYR A 298 -16.93 0.19 -11.48
C TYR A 298 -17.01 1.69 -11.25
N TYR A 299 -15.87 2.35 -11.33
CA TYR A 299 -15.79 3.81 -11.25
C TYR A 299 -16.35 4.47 -12.50
N ASP A 300 -17.01 5.62 -12.31
CA ASP A 300 -17.39 6.45 -13.45
C ASP A 300 -16.14 6.90 -14.23
N PRO A 301 -16.26 7.21 -15.54
CA PRO A 301 -15.13 7.62 -16.38
C PRO A 301 -14.24 8.72 -15.76
N GLY A 302 -14.82 9.75 -15.15
CA GLY A 302 -14.06 10.86 -14.58
C GLY A 302 -13.31 10.48 -13.31
N SER A 303 -13.93 9.69 -12.43
CA SER A 303 -13.25 9.17 -11.23
C SER A 303 -12.13 8.19 -11.58
N ALA A 304 -12.40 7.27 -12.52
CA ALA A 304 -11.40 6.31 -13.00
C ALA A 304 -10.18 7.03 -13.57
N ASP A 305 -10.38 8.06 -14.40
CA ASP A 305 -9.31 8.85 -14.99
C ASP A 305 -8.40 9.48 -13.93
N ILE A 306 -8.99 10.15 -12.93
CA ILE A 306 -8.22 10.84 -11.90
C ILE A 306 -7.46 9.82 -11.03
N MET A 307 -8.13 8.73 -10.61
CA MET A 307 -7.47 7.65 -9.86
C MET A 307 -6.29 7.06 -10.63
N GLY A 308 -6.50 6.79 -11.91
CA GLY A 308 -5.46 6.23 -12.77
C GLY A 308 -4.29 7.19 -13.01
N LEU A 309 -4.56 8.47 -13.26
CA LEU A 309 -3.52 9.49 -13.42
C LEU A 309 -2.71 9.64 -12.12
N ASN A 310 -3.36 9.59 -10.96
CA ASN A 310 -2.68 9.58 -9.68
C ASN A 310 -1.80 8.33 -9.49
N LEU A 311 -2.31 7.14 -9.84
CA LEU A 311 -1.54 5.90 -9.81
C LEU A 311 -0.30 5.99 -10.71
N LEU A 312 -0.43 6.51 -11.94
CA LEU A 312 0.69 6.74 -12.86
C LEU A 312 1.71 7.70 -12.27
N ALA A 313 1.27 8.84 -11.76
CA ALA A 313 2.15 9.81 -11.13
C ALA A 313 2.85 9.22 -9.89
N TYR A 314 2.14 8.40 -9.10
CA TYR A 314 2.73 7.69 -7.97
C TYR A 314 3.83 6.74 -8.45
N ALA A 315 3.55 5.86 -9.42
CA ALA A 315 4.53 4.91 -9.94
C ALA A 315 5.79 5.59 -10.48
N VAL A 316 5.65 6.71 -11.19
CA VAL A 316 6.79 7.48 -11.70
C VAL A 316 7.54 8.20 -10.56
N GLY A 317 6.82 8.91 -9.69
CA GLY A 317 7.42 9.72 -8.62
C GLY A 317 8.10 8.89 -7.54
N TRP A 318 7.52 7.74 -7.18
CA TRP A 318 8.02 6.85 -6.13
C TRP A 318 9.01 5.79 -6.61
N PHE A 319 9.30 5.74 -7.92
CA PHE A 319 10.24 4.76 -8.48
C PHE A 319 11.64 4.85 -7.85
N GLN A 320 12.13 6.07 -7.59
CA GLN A 320 13.45 6.27 -6.96
C GLN A 320 13.48 5.76 -5.51
N VAL A 321 12.38 5.94 -4.78
CA VAL A 321 12.21 5.39 -3.43
C VAL A 321 12.29 3.86 -3.48
N GLY A 322 11.60 3.24 -4.44
CA GLY A 322 11.68 1.79 -4.66
C GLY A 322 13.08 1.29 -4.98
N LYS A 323 13.81 2.01 -5.84
CA LYS A 323 15.21 1.71 -6.13
C LYS A 323 16.09 1.81 -4.88
N SER A 324 15.90 2.85 -4.08
CA SER A 324 16.69 3.05 -2.87
C SER A 324 16.42 1.97 -1.82
N HIS A 325 15.16 1.60 -1.61
CA HIS A 325 14.78 0.51 -0.70
C HIS A 325 15.30 -0.86 -1.16
N SER A 326 15.54 -1.04 -2.47
CA SER A 326 16.13 -2.27 -3.02
C SER A 326 17.66 -2.36 -2.85
N ARG A 327 18.33 -1.28 -2.43
CA ARG A 327 19.78 -1.27 -2.28
C ARG A 327 20.17 -2.21 -1.15
N ILE A 328 21.06 -3.14 -1.48
CA ILE A 328 21.70 -4.01 -0.49
C ILE A 328 22.80 -3.19 0.17
N ASP A 329 22.71 -3.03 1.49
CA ASP A 329 23.83 -2.50 2.26
C ASP A 329 24.97 -3.53 2.34
N ILE A 330 26.18 -3.08 2.02
CA ILE A 330 27.39 -3.88 2.12
C ILE A 330 28.03 -3.60 3.49
N TYR A 331 28.38 -4.67 4.20
CA TYR A 331 28.95 -4.66 5.54
C TYR A 331 30.35 -5.28 5.55
N GLY A 332 31.24 -4.75 6.38
CA GLY A 332 32.57 -5.32 6.62
C GLY A 332 32.51 -6.48 7.61
N GLN A 333 33.58 -7.28 7.70
CA GLN A 333 33.66 -8.38 8.68
C GLN A 333 33.52 -7.89 10.13
N ASN A 334 34.01 -6.68 10.44
CA ASN A 334 33.91 -6.08 11.77
C ASN A 334 32.47 -5.70 12.15
N ASP A 335 31.59 -5.41 11.19
CA ASP A 335 30.18 -5.11 11.46
C ASP A 335 29.40 -6.37 11.87
N LEU A 336 29.88 -7.56 11.45
CA LEU A 336 29.26 -8.86 11.73
C LEU A 336 29.60 -9.40 13.12
N VAL A 337 30.58 -8.81 13.81
CA VAL A 337 30.97 -9.20 15.17
C VAL A 337 30.03 -8.52 16.16
N ASP A 338 29.38 -9.31 17.01
CA ASP A 338 28.56 -8.81 18.12
C ASP A 338 29.50 -8.33 19.23
N ASP A 339 30.01 -7.11 19.07
CA ASP A 339 30.85 -6.38 20.03
C ASP A 339 29.98 -5.36 20.77
N SER A 340 30.21 -5.18 22.07
CA SER A 340 29.51 -4.19 22.89
C SER A 340 30.11 -2.78 22.79
N ASP A 341 31.29 -2.61 22.20
CA ASP A 341 31.95 -1.30 22.03
C ASP A 341 31.24 -0.36 21.02
N PRO A 342 30.81 -0.81 19.82
CA PRO A 342 30.12 0.08 18.87
C PRO A 342 28.64 0.30 19.21
N VAL A 343 28.16 1.53 19.02
CA VAL A 343 26.73 1.85 19.13
C VAL A 343 25.95 1.20 17.99
N VAL A 344 24.97 0.38 18.33
CA VAL A 344 24.04 -0.27 17.39
C VAL A 344 22.81 0.63 17.18
N PHE A 345 22.16 0.52 16.02
CA PHE A 345 20.87 1.16 15.75
C PHE A 345 19.72 0.15 15.94
N PRO A 346 19.09 0.07 17.14
CA PRO A 346 18.00 -0.86 17.40
C PRO A 346 16.65 -0.29 16.94
N GLN A 347 15.97 -1.01 16.05
CA GLN A 347 14.66 -0.64 15.55
C GLN A 347 13.59 -1.60 16.07
N ILE A 348 12.58 -1.07 16.73
CA ILE A 348 11.46 -1.83 17.25
C ILE A 348 10.63 -2.37 16.09
N ARG A 349 10.43 -3.69 16.08
CA ARG A 349 9.53 -4.39 15.18
C ARG A 349 8.13 -4.48 15.79
N THR A 350 7.15 -3.90 15.11
CA THR A 350 5.72 -3.98 15.48
C THR A 350 4.95 -4.87 14.51
N ASP A 351 3.65 -5.06 14.78
CA ASP A 351 2.70 -5.73 13.87
C ASP A 351 2.26 -4.85 12.69
N GLY A 352 2.58 -3.55 12.72
CA GLY A 352 2.39 -2.62 11.62
C GLY A 352 3.55 -2.62 10.62
N VAL A 353 3.48 -1.75 9.61
CA VAL A 353 4.64 -1.52 8.71
C VAL A 353 5.66 -0.68 9.45
N TRP A 354 6.65 -1.36 10.05
CA TRP A 354 7.65 -0.77 10.95
C TRP A 354 8.95 -0.35 10.23
N ASN A 355 9.44 -1.18 9.30
CA ASN A 355 10.70 -0.94 8.57
C ASN A 355 10.46 -0.14 7.30
N THR A 356 10.08 1.12 7.46
CA THR A 356 9.64 2.04 6.39
C THR A 356 10.79 2.51 5.51
N GLU A 357 11.97 2.76 6.08
CA GLU A 357 13.17 3.19 5.35
C GLU A 357 14.35 2.25 5.67
N PRO A 358 14.48 1.10 4.98
CA PRO A 358 15.41 0.04 5.38
C PRO A 358 16.88 0.43 5.52
N GLY A 359 17.36 1.41 4.75
CA GLY A 359 18.75 1.89 4.79
C GLY A 359 18.97 3.12 5.68
N ALA A 360 17.92 3.66 6.31
CA ALA A 360 18.00 4.95 7.00
C ALA A 360 18.90 4.89 8.23
N GLY A 361 18.71 3.87 9.07
CA GLY A 361 19.53 3.64 10.26
C GLY A 361 21.01 3.47 9.89
N ASN A 362 21.29 2.62 8.90
CA ASN A 362 22.65 2.43 8.40
C ASN A 362 23.29 3.75 7.94
N ARG A 363 22.60 4.51 7.09
CA ARG A 363 23.11 5.78 6.56
C ARG A 363 23.33 6.81 7.68
N LEU A 364 22.44 6.87 8.67
CA LEU A 364 22.63 7.69 9.86
C LEU A 364 23.88 7.27 10.64
N MET A 365 24.06 5.98 10.93
CA MET A 365 25.24 5.52 11.69
C MET A 365 26.53 5.80 10.92
N ARG A 366 26.57 5.57 9.60
CA ARG A 366 27.70 5.98 8.75
C ARG A 366 27.97 7.48 8.84
N PHE A 367 26.93 8.31 8.86
CA PHE A 367 27.07 9.76 9.04
C PHE A 367 27.62 10.13 10.43
N VAL A 368 27.12 9.51 11.50
CA VAL A 368 27.60 9.73 12.87
C VAL A 368 29.08 9.36 12.99
N SER A 369 29.47 8.19 12.48
CA SER A 369 30.86 7.71 12.52
C SER A 369 31.84 8.59 11.75
N ARG A 370 31.41 9.18 10.63
CA ARG A 370 32.27 10.04 9.79
C ARG A 370 32.47 11.44 10.36
N ASN A 371 31.53 11.92 11.17
CA ASN A 371 31.50 13.31 11.61
C ASN A 371 31.65 13.48 13.13
N THR A 372 31.73 12.38 13.87
CA THR A 372 31.93 12.37 15.32
C THR A 372 32.91 11.26 15.69
N ASN A 373 33.37 11.23 16.95
CA ASN A 373 34.26 10.17 17.45
C ASN A 373 33.49 8.94 17.96
N VAL A 374 32.18 8.86 17.74
CA VAL A 374 31.36 7.73 18.16
C VAL A 374 31.67 6.53 17.26
N LYS A 375 32.08 5.42 17.89
CA LYS A 375 32.14 4.12 17.23
C LYS A 375 30.73 3.56 17.07
N VAL A 376 30.41 3.08 15.88
CA VAL A 376 29.06 2.59 15.54
C VAL A 376 29.14 1.27 14.80
N ASN A 377 28.07 0.49 14.90
CA ASN A 377 27.81 -0.64 14.02
C ASN A 377 26.91 -0.15 12.88
N TYR A 378 27.25 -0.49 11.64
CA TYR A 378 26.45 -0.09 10.48
C TYR A 378 25.20 -0.98 10.27
N ILE A 379 25.10 -2.13 10.93
CA ILE A 379 23.95 -3.02 10.86
C ILE A 379 22.89 -2.57 11.86
N SER A 380 21.74 -2.15 11.35
CA SER A 380 20.55 -1.95 12.18
C SER A 380 20.03 -3.27 12.72
N LYS A 381 19.65 -3.31 14.00
CA LYS A 381 19.15 -4.51 14.66
C LYS A 381 17.65 -4.40 14.92
N ALA A 382 16.87 -5.30 14.34
CA ALA A 382 15.44 -5.38 14.64
C ALA A 382 15.26 -5.98 16.04
N VAL A 383 14.46 -5.34 16.90
CA VAL A 383 14.19 -5.79 18.27
C VAL A 383 12.70 -5.91 18.53
N VAL A 384 12.30 -6.91 19.30
CA VAL A 384 10.93 -7.13 19.78
C VAL A 384 10.91 -6.91 21.29
N LEU A 385 10.11 -5.93 21.72
CA LEU A 385 9.94 -5.59 23.13
C LEU A 385 9.46 -6.82 23.93
N GLY A 386 10.03 -7.02 25.12
CA GLY A 386 9.71 -8.15 26.00
C GLY A 386 10.24 -9.52 25.54
N LYS A 387 10.97 -9.58 24.42
CA LYS A 387 11.66 -10.81 23.95
C LYS A 387 13.16 -10.61 23.83
N ASP A 388 13.57 -9.51 23.21
CA ASP A 388 14.98 -9.19 23.00
C ASP A 388 15.55 -8.36 24.17
N PRO A 389 16.85 -8.49 24.49
CA PRO A 389 17.49 -7.72 25.56
C PRO A 389 17.70 -6.27 25.14
N VAL A 390 16.69 -5.42 25.37
CA VAL A 390 16.71 -4.01 24.94
C VAL A 390 17.50 -3.09 25.86
N ASP A 391 17.74 -3.49 27.12
CA ASP A 391 18.47 -2.68 28.11
C ASP A 391 19.94 -2.46 27.75
N ALA A 392 20.48 -3.23 26.81
CA ALA A 392 21.83 -3.06 26.30
C ALA A 392 21.98 -1.86 25.35
N TYR A 393 20.86 -1.25 24.90
CA TYR A 393 20.90 -0.14 23.98
C TYR A 393 20.62 1.20 24.67
N PRO A 394 21.36 2.28 24.34
CA PRO A 394 21.11 3.60 24.92
C PRO A 394 19.81 4.25 24.43
N PHE A 395 19.35 3.87 23.23
CA PHE A 395 18.07 4.30 22.69
C PHE A 395 17.41 3.17 21.91
N LEU A 396 16.09 3.27 21.70
CA LEU A 396 15.31 2.47 20.77
C LEU A 396 14.70 3.37 19.71
N PHE A 397 14.65 2.90 18.46
CA PHE A 397 14.01 3.59 17.35
C PHE A 397 12.68 2.92 16.99
N LEU A 398 11.61 3.69 16.81
CA LEU A 398 10.32 3.22 16.35
C LEU A 398 9.85 4.08 15.18
N SER A 399 9.52 3.44 14.06
CA SER A 399 8.94 4.10 12.89
C SER A 399 7.74 3.32 12.40
N GLY A 400 6.90 3.97 11.61
CA GLY A 400 5.84 3.28 10.88
C GLY A 400 4.91 4.20 10.13
N ILE A 401 4.08 3.59 9.28
CA ILE A 401 3.06 4.26 8.46
C ILE A 401 1.63 3.80 8.76
N THR A 402 1.47 2.70 9.51
CA THR A 402 0.18 2.06 9.77
C THR A 402 -0.17 2.08 11.25
N VAL A 403 -1.43 1.77 11.56
CA VAL A 403 -1.81 1.38 12.93
C VAL A 403 -0.97 0.18 13.36
N PHE A 404 -0.55 0.17 14.63
CA PHE A 404 0.12 -0.93 15.30
C PHE A 404 -0.37 -1.04 16.74
N ARG A 405 -0.16 -2.20 17.37
CA ARG A 405 -0.53 -2.42 18.78
C ARG A 405 0.64 -2.98 19.56
N LEU A 406 0.87 -2.44 20.75
CA LEU A 406 1.73 -3.07 21.75
C LEU A 406 0.84 -3.91 22.68
N SER A 407 1.24 -5.16 22.89
CA SER A 407 0.72 -6.01 23.96
C SER A 407 1.09 -5.44 25.33
N ASP A 408 0.42 -5.90 26.38
CA ASP A 408 0.70 -5.42 27.74
C ASP A 408 2.12 -5.80 28.20
N SER A 409 2.65 -6.93 27.72
CA SER A 409 4.05 -7.33 27.95
C SER A 409 5.03 -6.37 27.28
N GLU A 410 4.78 -5.99 26.03
CA GLU A 410 5.63 -5.04 25.29
C GLU A 410 5.59 -3.64 25.90
N LYS A 411 4.40 -3.19 26.33
CA LYS A 411 4.24 -1.93 27.07
C LYS A 411 5.02 -1.94 28.39
N ASN A 412 4.92 -3.02 29.17
CA ASN A 412 5.65 -3.13 30.43
C ASN A 412 7.17 -3.14 30.21
N ALA A 413 7.66 -3.89 29.22
CA ALA A 413 9.08 -3.89 28.86
C ALA A 413 9.57 -2.49 28.44
N LEU A 414 8.78 -1.76 27.65
CA LEU A 414 9.12 -0.39 27.26
C LEU A 414 9.11 0.57 28.47
N LYS A 415 8.15 0.43 29.39
CA LYS A 415 8.12 1.23 30.62
C LYS A 415 9.35 0.98 31.49
N GLU A 416 9.72 -0.28 31.67
CA GLU A 416 10.89 -0.68 32.44
C GLU A 416 12.17 -0.11 31.82
N TYR A 417 12.37 -0.33 30.52
CA TYR A 417 13.50 0.22 29.75
C TYR A 417 13.63 1.75 29.90
N LEU A 418 12.52 2.49 29.75
CA LEU A 418 12.51 3.95 29.91
C LEU A 418 12.78 4.38 31.36
N SER A 419 12.34 3.60 32.35
CA SER A 419 12.57 3.88 33.76
C SER A 419 14.02 3.64 34.20
N HIS A 420 14.73 2.74 33.50
CA HIS A 420 16.15 2.46 33.71
C HIS A 420 17.09 3.41 32.96
N GLY A 421 16.55 4.46 32.33
CA GLY A 421 17.32 5.53 31.72
C GLY A 421 17.37 5.51 30.20
N GLY A 422 16.87 4.45 29.56
CA GLY A 422 16.83 4.33 28.10
C GLY A 422 15.95 5.39 27.43
N TYR A 423 16.26 5.70 26.17
CA TYR A 423 15.51 6.66 25.36
C TYR A 423 14.69 5.96 24.27
N LEU A 424 13.52 6.52 23.92
CA LEU A 424 12.74 6.14 22.75
C LEU A 424 12.70 7.29 21.76
N LEU A 425 13.18 7.07 20.55
CA LEU A 425 12.99 7.94 19.40
C LEU A 425 11.92 7.35 18.48
N ALA A 426 10.81 8.06 18.29
CA ALA A 426 9.75 7.66 17.37
C ALA A 426 9.67 8.61 16.17
N SER A 427 9.44 8.08 14.97
CA SER A 427 9.28 8.85 13.72
C SER A 427 8.00 8.45 13.02
N ASN A 428 7.12 9.42 12.73
CA ASN A 428 5.95 9.19 11.90
C ASN A 428 6.33 9.21 10.43
N SER A 429 6.52 8.03 9.85
CA SER A 429 6.92 7.91 8.46
C SER A 429 5.81 8.43 7.55
N LEU A 430 6.22 9.18 6.54
CA LEU A 430 5.36 9.96 5.64
C LEU A 430 4.45 11.02 6.31
N GLY A 431 4.38 11.05 7.65
CA GLY A 431 3.49 11.91 8.43
C GLY A 431 2.02 11.50 8.40
N LEU A 432 1.71 10.20 8.33
CA LEU A 432 0.33 9.72 8.22
C LEU A 432 -0.41 9.70 9.56
N SER A 433 -1.73 9.83 9.51
CA SER A 433 -2.61 9.90 10.68
C SER A 433 -2.72 8.58 11.46
N GLU A 434 -2.64 7.43 10.78
CA GLU A 434 -2.79 6.11 11.40
C GLU A 434 -1.68 5.79 12.39
N PHE A 435 -0.42 6.01 12.02
CA PHE A 435 0.71 5.78 12.90
C PHE A 435 0.74 6.80 14.04
N ASP A 436 0.49 8.09 13.77
CA ASP A 436 0.43 9.13 14.81
C ASP A 436 -0.59 8.77 15.90
N SER A 437 -1.81 8.39 15.47
CA SER A 437 -2.88 7.98 16.39
C SER A 437 -2.52 6.74 17.19
N ALA A 438 -1.92 5.73 16.54
CA ALA A 438 -1.51 4.49 17.20
C ALA A 438 -0.38 4.72 18.20
N PHE A 439 0.64 5.49 17.82
CA PHE A 439 1.77 5.81 18.70
C PHE A 439 1.28 6.56 19.94
N ARG A 440 0.54 7.67 19.76
CA ARG A 440 0.00 8.46 20.87
C ARG A 440 -0.92 7.64 21.76
N GLY A 441 -1.76 6.78 21.18
CA GLY A 441 -2.65 5.88 21.93
C GLY A 441 -1.89 4.86 22.79
N ASN A 442 -0.83 4.25 22.25
CA ASN A 442 0.01 3.33 23.03
C ASN A 442 0.75 4.04 24.17
N ILE A 443 1.28 5.24 23.93
CA ILE A 443 1.96 6.04 24.96
C ILE A 443 0.97 6.49 26.05
N ALA A 444 -0.22 6.99 25.68
CA ALA A 444 -1.25 7.40 26.64
C ALA A 444 -1.74 6.23 27.52
N ALA A 445 -1.75 5.01 26.99
CA ALA A 445 -2.08 3.82 27.78
C ALA A 445 -1.01 3.48 28.83
N MET A 446 0.27 3.82 28.59
CA MET A 446 1.36 3.61 29.54
C MET A 446 1.53 4.74 30.55
N TYR A 447 1.28 5.98 30.10
CA TYR A 447 1.49 7.23 30.83
C TYR A 447 0.28 8.18 30.66
N PRO A 448 -0.88 7.89 31.30
CA PRO A 448 -2.12 8.62 31.06
C PRO A 448 -2.07 10.11 31.49
N ASP A 449 -1.24 10.43 32.48
CA ASP A 449 -1.10 11.81 32.99
C ASP A 449 -0.02 12.62 32.24
N ALA A 450 0.80 11.95 31.45
CA ALA A 450 1.89 12.60 30.73
C ALA A 450 1.40 13.16 29.39
N LYS A 451 1.92 14.33 29.02
CA LYS A 451 1.57 15.02 27.78
C LYS A 451 2.79 15.22 26.93
N PHE A 452 2.63 15.02 25.62
CA PHE A 452 3.61 15.49 24.66
C PHE A 452 3.63 17.00 24.63
N GLU A 453 4.81 17.57 24.72
CA GLU A 453 5.06 19.00 24.55
C GLU A 453 6.14 19.21 23.50
N ARG A 454 6.11 20.35 22.80
CA ARG A 454 7.17 20.68 21.86
C ARG A 454 8.48 20.84 22.61
N ILE A 455 9.54 20.15 22.15
CA ILE A 455 10.87 20.30 22.72
C ILE A 455 11.36 21.73 22.39
N PRO A 456 11.72 22.54 23.39
CA PRO A 456 12.21 23.90 23.17
C PRO A 456 13.50 23.94 22.33
N MET A 457 13.66 24.95 21.46
CA MET A 457 14.83 25.08 20.57
C MET A 457 16.15 25.35 21.31
N ASP A 458 16.09 25.77 22.58
CA ASP A 458 17.24 25.95 23.48
C ASP A 458 17.64 24.64 24.20
N SER A 459 16.89 23.55 23.99
CA SER A 459 17.20 22.22 24.53
C SER A 459 18.60 21.74 24.12
N PRO A 460 19.31 20.99 25.00
CA PRO A 460 20.57 20.34 24.66
C PRO A 460 20.54 19.53 23.34
N ILE A 461 19.40 18.94 22.99
CA ILE A 461 19.19 18.19 21.74
C ILE A 461 19.52 19.05 20.50
N PHE A 462 19.21 20.34 20.52
CA PHE A 462 19.44 21.24 19.38
C PHE A 462 20.72 22.06 19.50
N GLN A 463 21.14 22.39 20.73
CA GLN A 463 22.21 23.37 20.98
C GLN A 463 23.55 22.80 21.44
N LYS A 464 23.56 21.59 22.05
CA LYS A 464 24.75 21.01 22.67
C LYS A 464 25.27 19.74 21.98
N GLY A 465 24.63 19.33 20.88
CA GLY A 465 25.10 18.23 20.04
C GLY A 465 26.29 18.60 19.14
N PRO A 466 26.78 17.66 18.31
CA PRO A 466 27.84 17.92 17.32
C PRO A 466 27.48 19.01 16.32
N TYR A 467 26.19 19.28 16.11
CA TYR A 467 25.71 20.36 15.26
C TYR A 467 24.80 21.29 16.04
N LYS A 468 24.97 22.61 15.84
CA LYS A 468 23.99 23.59 16.31
C LYS A 468 22.83 23.68 15.32
N ILE A 469 21.60 23.44 15.79
CA ILE A 469 20.39 23.45 14.96
C ILE A 469 19.52 24.66 15.32
N ASP A 470 19.68 25.73 14.54
CA ASP A 470 18.85 26.94 14.63
C ASP A 470 17.67 26.89 13.65
N VAL A 471 17.88 26.25 12.49
CA VAL A 471 16.89 26.09 11.42
C VAL A 471 17.01 24.71 10.78
N VAL A 472 15.92 24.21 10.24
CA VAL A 472 15.86 22.99 9.43
C VAL A 472 14.98 23.23 8.20
N GLU A 473 15.32 22.56 7.11
CA GLU A 473 14.52 22.55 5.89
C GLU A 473 13.61 21.32 5.84
N TYR A 474 12.37 21.54 5.38
CA TYR A 474 11.32 20.55 5.30
C TYR A 474 10.77 20.40 3.89
N SER A 475 10.06 19.30 3.62
CA SER A 475 9.27 19.15 2.40
C SER A 475 8.16 20.21 2.31
N PRO A 476 7.74 20.59 1.09
CA PRO A 476 6.60 21.49 0.90
C PRO A 476 5.35 21.05 1.67
N GLU A 477 5.11 19.74 1.75
CA GLU A 477 3.96 19.14 2.39
C GLU A 477 4.01 19.27 3.91
N THR A 478 5.19 19.08 4.51
CA THR A 478 5.38 19.37 5.94
C THR A 478 5.10 20.85 6.24
N LYS A 479 5.61 21.77 5.41
CA LYS A 479 5.40 23.21 5.59
C LYS A 479 3.91 23.56 5.52
N ALA A 480 3.18 22.96 4.58
CA ALA A 480 1.74 23.15 4.44
C ALA A 480 0.94 22.54 5.61
N LYS A 481 1.25 21.30 6.01
CA LYS A 481 0.49 20.56 7.04
C LYS A 481 0.67 21.12 8.44
N PHE A 482 1.91 21.40 8.83
CA PHE A 482 2.24 21.82 10.19
C PHE A 482 2.42 23.33 10.34
N GLN A 483 2.37 24.10 9.24
CA GLN A 483 2.59 25.55 9.21
C GLN A 483 3.95 25.95 9.82
N ILE A 484 4.95 25.06 9.70
CA ILE A 484 6.30 25.25 10.25
C ILE A 484 7.19 25.84 9.18
N VAL A 485 7.88 26.93 9.52
CA VAL A 485 8.69 27.66 8.53
C VAL A 485 10.18 27.29 8.63
N LYS A 486 10.73 27.13 9.84
CA LYS A 486 12.19 26.90 10.03
C LYS A 486 12.61 26.12 11.28
N ALA A 487 11.83 26.13 12.35
CA ALA A 487 12.26 25.49 13.60
C ALA A 487 12.13 23.95 13.52
N ALA A 488 13.08 23.23 14.13
CA ALA A 488 12.97 21.79 14.28
C ALA A 488 11.67 21.44 15.04
N TYR A 489 11.06 20.30 14.68
CA TYR A 489 9.79 19.87 15.27
C TYR A 489 9.92 18.48 15.86
N LEU A 490 10.30 18.47 17.13
CA LEU A 490 10.23 17.30 17.98
C LEU A 490 9.27 17.58 19.12
N GLU A 491 8.51 16.56 19.47
CA GLU A 491 7.71 16.50 20.69
C GLU A 491 8.42 15.60 21.68
N GLY A 492 8.35 15.96 22.96
CA GLY A 492 8.95 15.21 24.04
C GLY A 492 7.90 14.87 25.09
N LEU A 493 8.02 13.70 25.69
CA LEU A 493 7.30 13.33 26.90
C LEU A 493 8.30 13.09 28.01
N LYS A 494 8.09 13.79 29.13
CA LYS A 494 8.98 13.73 30.28
C LYS A 494 8.64 12.56 31.19
N ILE A 495 9.66 11.79 31.57
CA ILE A 495 9.62 10.77 32.62
C ILE A 495 10.65 11.19 33.66
N ASN A 496 10.24 11.32 34.92
CA ASN A 496 11.08 11.81 36.02
C ASN A 496 11.78 13.16 35.73
N GLY A 497 11.12 14.04 34.97
CA GLY A 497 11.63 15.37 34.62
C GLY A 497 12.46 15.45 33.32
N GLU A 498 12.81 14.32 32.72
CA GLU A 498 13.66 14.25 31.52
C GLU A 498 12.88 13.78 30.29
N TYR A 499 13.18 14.32 29.10
CA TYR A 499 12.59 13.85 27.84
C TYR A 499 13.11 12.47 27.45
N LYS A 500 12.46 11.41 27.98
CA LYS A 500 12.80 10.01 27.70
C LYS A 500 12.12 9.47 26.44
N ILE A 501 10.98 10.04 26.04
CA ILE A 501 10.35 9.74 24.76
C ILE A 501 10.41 10.98 23.89
N ILE A 502 11.06 10.86 22.73
CA ILE A 502 11.14 11.89 21.71
C ILE A 502 10.41 11.39 20.48
N TYR A 503 9.46 12.19 20.02
CA TYR A 503 8.62 11.88 18.88
C TYR A 503 8.81 12.94 17.79
N SER A 504 9.01 12.49 16.57
CA SER A 504 8.99 13.32 15.38
C SER A 504 7.67 13.07 14.62
N PRO A 505 6.74 14.05 14.61
CA PRO A 505 5.52 13.98 13.79
C PRO A 505 5.79 14.04 12.28
N VAL A 506 7.02 14.37 11.91
CA VAL A 506 7.53 14.50 10.54
C VAL A 506 8.57 13.41 10.31
N ASP A 507 8.60 12.84 9.11
CA ASP A 507 9.49 11.73 8.78
C ASP A 507 10.97 12.16 8.77
N ILE A 508 11.70 11.77 9.82
CA ILE A 508 13.15 12.01 9.92
C ILE A 508 13.95 10.90 9.23
N ALA A 509 13.40 9.68 9.15
CA ALA A 509 14.06 8.51 8.59
C ALA A 509 14.17 8.60 7.06
N ALA A 510 13.15 9.12 6.38
CA ALA A 510 13.23 9.44 4.94
C ALA A 510 14.37 10.42 4.65
N GLY A 511 14.56 11.43 5.51
CA GLY A 511 15.68 12.35 5.43
C GLY A 511 17.03 11.64 5.61
N TRP A 512 17.14 10.70 6.56
CA TRP A 512 18.36 9.90 6.74
C TRP A 512 18.66 9.01 5.54
N GLN A 513 17.66 8.34 4.97
CA GLN A 513 17.78 7.54 3.74
C GLN A 513 18.30 8.40 2.59
N GLY A 514 17.86 9.66 2.55
CA GLY A 514 18.32 10.71 1.63
C GLY A 514 17.64 10.70 0.27
N ASP A 515 16.46 10.10 0.17
CA ASP A 515 15.59 10.19 -0.98
C ASP A 515 14.48 11.20 -0.74
N LYS A 516 13.94 11.78 -1.80
CA LYS A 516 12.76 12.63 -1.70
C LYS A 516 11.52 11.76 -1.90
N HIS A 517 10.70 11.66 -0.87
CA HIS A 517 9.42 10.96 -0.93
C HIS A 517 8.34 11.95 -1.39
N PRO A 518 7.83 11.86 -2.64
CA PRO A 518 6.86 12.83 -3.15
C PRO A 518 5.58 12.86 -2.30
N LEU A 519 5.09 14.06 -2.04
CA LEU A 519 3.91 14.32 -1.23
C LEU A 519 3.95 13.79 0.21
N SER A 520 5.14 13.56 0.76
CA SER A 520 5.31 13.10 2.15
C SER A 520 5.73 14.23 3.08
N CYS A 521 5.36 14.13 4.36
CA CYS A 521 5.85 15.04 5.38
C CYS A 521 7.21 14.56 5.89
N MET A 522 8.31 15.19 5.45
CA MET A 522 9.67 14.80 5.84
C MET A 522 10.59 16.00 6.12
N TYR A 523 11.70 15.74 6.82
CA TYR A 523 12.86 16.63 6.89
C TYR A 523 13.70 16.48 5.62
N MET A 524 14.30 17.56 5.13
CA MET A 524 15.28 17.45 4.04
C MET A 524 16.56 16.72 4.52
N PRO A 525 17.25 15.98 3.63
CA PRO A 525 18.27 15.01 4.04
C PRO A 525 19.40 15.54 4.91
N ASP A 526 20.00 16.69 4.56
CA ASP A 526 21.16 17.22 5.28
C ASP A 526 20.82 17.62 6.72
N ASP A 527 19.66 18.23 6.93
CA ASP A 527 19.23 18.65 8.26
C ASP A 527 18.69 17.48 9.08
N ALA A 528 18.06 16.49 8.42
CA ALA A 528 17.67 15.24 9.07
C ALA A 528 18.87 14.48 9.63
N LEU A 529 19.97 14.37 8.86
CA LEU A 529 21.20 13.69 9.29
C LEU A 529 21.89 14.41 10.45
N LYS A 530 21.97 15.75 10.42
CA LYS A 530 22.49 16.54 11.54
C LYS A 530 21.64 16.37 12.80
N LEU A 531 20.31 16.44 12.65
CA LEU A 531 19.39 16.24 13.77
C LEU A 531 19.48 14.81 14.34
N GLY A 532 19.58 13.81 13.48
CA GLY A 532 19.80 12.42 13.89
C GLY A 532 21.12 12.24 14.64
N ALA A 533 22.22 12.85 14.16
CA ALA A 533 23.51 12.79 14.84
C ALA A 533 23.47 13.47 16.22
N ASN A 534 22.75 14.57 16.35
CA ASN A 534 22.49 15.20 17.64
C ASN A 534 21.70 14.29 18.59
N LEU A 535 20.65 13.65 18.11
CA LEU A 535 19.84 12.73 18.91
C LEU A 535 20.67 11.53 19.39
N VAL A 536 21.42 10.88 18.49
CA VAL A 536 22.32 9.78 18.86
C VAL A 536 23.36 10.24 19.89
N SER A 537 23.99 11.39 19.68
CA SER A 537 24.95 11.94 20.64
C SER A 537 24.30 12.27 21.98
N PHE A 538 23.07 12.76 21.99
CA PHE A 538 22.32 13.06 23.21
C PHE A 538 22.04 11.78 24.01
N PHE A 539 21.55 10.72 23.37
CA PHE A 539 21.25 9.43 24.00
C PHE A 539 22.47 8.73 24.61
N MET A 540 23.67 9.06 24.13
CA MET A 540 24.90 8.47 24.65
C MET A 540 25.51 9.25 25.82
N THR A 541 25.07 10.49 26.06
CA THR A 541 25.76 11.42 26.96
C THR A 541 24.91 11.89 28.14
N HIS A 542 23.61 11.62 28.10
CA HIS A 542 22.61 11.93 29.13
C HIS A 542 21.85 10.64 29.43
#